data_AF-A0A5C7BKW2-F1
#
_entry.id   AF-A0A5C7BKW2-F1
#
_cell.length_a   1.000
_cell.length_b   1.000
_cell.length_c   1.000
_cell.angle_alpha   90.00
_cell.angle_beta   90.00
_cell.angle_gamma   90.00
#
_symmetry.space_group_name_H-M   'P 1'
#
loop_
_entity.id
_entity.type
_entity.pdbx_description
1 polymer ?
#
loop_
_entity_poly.entity_id
_entity_poly.type
_entity_poly.pdbx_seq_one_letter_code
_entity_poly.pdbx_strand_id
1 'polypeptide(L)'
;MSFNTHSHYPLNRNYVKRIQDTLNKSINEYSRTLVLRVDLRLPEFDTDSYNSDPSLITRFIVSLKAQIEADLLKRKNAGKRIHPCRVRH
;
A
#
# COMPACT_ATOMS: atom_id res chain seq x y z
N MET A 1 14.82 12.57 12.31
CA MET A 1 14.49 11.19 12.75
C MET A 1 15.60 10.27 12.25
N SER A 2 16.46 9.77 13.14
CA SER A 2 17.54 8.83 12.78
C SER A 2 17.09 7.41 13.09
N PHE A 3 17.06 6.55 12.08
CA PHE A 3 16.73 5.13 12.25
C PHE A 3 18.01 4.34 12.53
N ASN A 4 17.97 3.42 13.48
CA ASN A 4 19.10 2.55 13.82
C ASN A 4 19.34 1.53 12.69
N THR A 5 20.54 1.53 12.09
CA THR A 5 20.89 0.76 10.86
C THR A 5 21.88 -0.38 11.09
N HIS A 6 22.14 -0.82 12.32
CA HIS A 6 23.28 -1.71 12.62
C HIS A 6 23.19 -3.15 12.09
N SER A 7 22.07 -3.60 11.50
CA SER A 7 21.89 -5.00 11.09
C SER A 7 21.16 -5.25 9.77
N HIS A 8 20.96 -4.23 8.92
CA HIS A 8 20.21 -4.38 7.67
C HIS A 8 21.10 -4.23 6.44
N TYR A 9 20.93 -5.15 5.48
CA TYR A 9 21.36 -4.97 4.09
C TYR A 9 21.04 -3.55 3.59
N PRO A 10 21.88 -2.97 2.70
CA PRO A 10 21.70 -1.59 2.25
C PRO A 10 20.28 -1.38 1.71
N LEU A 11 19.58 -0.41 2.29
CA LEU A 11 18.23 -0.05 1.85
C LEU A 11 18.27 0.40 0.38
N ASN A 12 17.34 -0.11 -0.43
CA ASN A 12 17.17 0.36 -1.80
C ASN A 12 16.80 1.85 -1.78
N ARG A 13 17.76 2.70 -2.19
CA ARG A 13 17.63 4.16 -2.14
C ARG A 13 16.44 4.68 -2.95
N ASN A 14 16.11 4.02 -4.06
CA ASN A 14 14.94 4.40 -4.88
C ASN A 14 13.63 4.17 -4.13
N TYR A 15 13.50 3.04 -3.42
CA TYR A 15 12.31 2.79 -2.61
C TYR A 15 12.19 3.76 -1.43
N VAL A 16 13.29 4.02 -0.72
CA VAL A 16 13.31 5.00 0.38
C VAL A 16 12.83 6.38 -0.10
N LYS A 17 13.37 6.85 -1.23
CA LYS A 17 12.97 8.14 -1.81
C LYS A 17 11.49 8.15 -2.19
N ARG A 18 10.98 7.13 -2.88
CA ARG A 18 9.57 7.05 -3.29
C ARG A 18 8.60 7.00 -2.12
N ILE A 19 8.95 6.28 -1.05
CA ILE A 19 8.17 6.24 0.19
C ILE A 19 8.13 7.63 0.82
N GLN A 20 9.28 8.29 0.97
CA GLN A 20 9.36 9.63 1.54
C GLN A 20 8.55 10.65 0.72
N ASP A 21 8.66 10.63 -0.60
CA ASP A 21 7.93 11.52 -1.51
C ASP A 21 6.41 11.30 -1.37
N THR A 22 5.97 10.05 -1.21
CA THR A 22 4.55 9.71 -1.02
C THR A 22 4.04 10.26 0.32
N LEU A 23 4.79 10.05 1.40
CA LEU A 23 4.43 10.54 2.73
C LEU A 23 4.35 12.08 2.76
N ASN A 24 5.33 12.76 2.17
CA ASN A 24 5.35 14.22 2.10
C ASN A 24 4.12 14.75 1.34
N LYS A 25 3.77 14.14 0.20
CA LYS A 25 2.57 14.51 -0.56
C LYS A 25 1.29 14.27 0.24
N SER A 26 1.18 13.15 0.94
CA SER A 26 0.00 12.82 1.74
C SER A 26 -0.22 13.78 2.91
N ILE A 27 0.84 14.12 3.65
CA ILE A 27 0.76 15.03 4.81
C ILE A 27 0.48 16.47 4.37
N ASN A 28 1.02 16.89 3.22
CA ASN A 28 0.73 18.21 2.66
C ASN A 28 -0.74 18.35 2.22
N GLU A 29 -1.38 17.26 1.79
CA GLU A 29 -2.78 17.27 1.34
C GLU A 29 -3.77 17.04 2.48
N TYR A 30 -3.43 16.19 3.46
CA TYR A 30 -4.33 15.79 4.54
C TYR A 30 -3.73 16.03 5.91
N SER A 31 -4.43 16.82 6.74
CA SER A 31 -4.02 17.16 8.10
C SER A 31 -3.90 15.97 9.05
N ARG A 32 -4.57 14.84 8.75
CA ARG A 32 -4.49 13.59 9.50
C ARG A 32 -4.24 12.45 8.51
N THR A 33 -3.02 11.91 8.52
CA THR A 33 -2.60 10.82 7.64
C THR A 33 -2.32 9.56 8.47
N LEU A 34 -2.90 8.43 8.08
CA LEU A 34 -2.58 7.09 8.60
C LEU A 34 -1.65 6.38 7.62
N VAL A 35 -0.60 5.75 8.14
CA VAL A 35 0.31 4.92 7.34
C VAL A 35 0.12 3.46 7.75
N LEU A 36 -0.22 2.61 6.77
CA LEU A 36 -0.30 1.16 6.93
C LEU A 36 0.73 0.48 6.02
N ARG A 37 1.52 -0.42 6.60
CA ARG A 37 2.41 -1.30 5.84
C ARG A 37 1.76 -2.68 5.71
N VAL A 38 1.69 -3.18 4.48
CA VAL A 38 1.21 -4.53 4.18
C VAL A 38 2.37 -5.31 3.58
N ASP A 39 2.83 -6.33 4.30
CA ASP A 39 3.87 -7.24 3.82
C ASP A 39 3.20 -8.48 3.21
N LEU A 40 3.36 -8.64 1.89
CA LEU A 40 2.83 -9.80 1.17
C LEU A 40 3.75 -11.00 1.41
N ARG A 41 3.19 -12.07 1.96
CA ARG A 41 3.88 -13.36 2.08
C ARG A 41 3.47 -14.25 0.92
N LEU A 42 4.44 -14.66 0.12
CA LEU A 42 4.23 -15.56 -1.01
C LEU A 42 4.33 -17.01 -0.54
N PRO A 43 3.61 -17.94 -1.19
CA PRO A 43 3.74 -19.35 -0.90
C PRO A 43 5.16 -19.86 -1.22
N GLU A 44 5.75 -20.62 -0.29
CA GLU A 44 7.14 -21.08 -0.41
C GLU A 44 7.32 -22.11 -1.53
N PHE A 45 6.28 -22.88 -1.86
CA PHE A 45 6.33 -23.99 -2.82
C PHE A 45 6.52 -23.56 -4.29
N ASP A 46 6.36 -22.28 -4.61
CA ASP A 46 6.47 -21.76 -5.99
C ASP A 46 7.06 -20.34 -6.02
N THR A 47 8.04 -20.09 -5.14
CA THR A 47 8.61 -18.76 -4.90
C THR A 47 9.19 -18.12 -6.17
N ASP A 48 9.82 -18.90 -7.05
CA ASP A 48 10.46 -18.41 -8.27
C ASP A 48 9.44 -17.92 -9.32
N SER A 49 8.32 -18.61 -9.45
CA SER A 49 7.20 -18.21 -10.32
C SER A 49 6.60 -16.88 -9.85
N TYR A 50 6.33 -16.74 -8.54
CA TYR A 50 5.79 -15.50 -8.01
C TYR A 50 6.78 -14.32 -8.06
N ASN A 51 8.07 -14.58 -7.86
CA ASN A 51 9.10 -13.54 -7.93
C ASN A 51 9.33 -13.04 -9.36
N SER A 52 9.14 -13.90 -10.36
CA SER A 52 9.31 -13.55 -11.77
C SER A 52 8.08 -12.90 -12.39
N ASP A 53 6.91 -12.97 -11.74
CA ASP A 53 5.67 -12.39 -12.23
C ASP A 53 5.58 -10.87 -11.99
N PRO A 54 5.72 -10.03 -13.04
CA PRO A 54 5.68 -8.58 -12.89
C PRO A 54 4.29 -8.05 -12.54
N SER A 55 3.24 -8.86 -12.70
CA SER A 55 1.86 -8.47 -12.46
C SER A 55 1.37 -8.78 -11.04
N LEU A 56 2.18 -9.42 -10.21
CA LEU A 56 1.85 -9.78 -8.82
C LEU A 56 1.33 -8.58 -8.01
N ILE A 57 2.10 -7.50 -7.95
CA ILE A 57 1.71 -6.27 -7.22
C ILE A 57 0.48 -5.63 -7.87
N THR A 58 0.37 -5.67 -9.20
CA THR A 58 -0.79 -5.13 -9.92
C THR A 58 -2.08 -5.85 -9.51
N ARG A 59 -2.08 -7.19 -9.47
CA ARG A 59 -3.24 -7.98 -9.03
C ARG A 59 -3.62 -7.66 -7.58
N PHE A 60 -2.63 -7.51 -6.70
CA PHE A 60 -2.87 -7.08 -5.32
C PHE A 60 -3.58 -5.72 -5.27
N ILE A 61 -3.07 -4.71 -5.99
CA ILE A 61 -3.67 -3.36 -6.00
C ILE A 61 -5.08 -3.38 -6.61
N VAL A 62 -5.32 -4.16 -7.68
CA VAL A 62 -6.66 -4.31 -8.27
C VAL A 62 -7.64 -4.93 -7.28
N SER A 63 -7.23 -6.01 -6.60
CA SER A 63 -8.06 -6.64 -5.56
C SER A 63 -8.36 -5.67 -4.40
N LEU A 64 -7.37 -4.92 -3.94
CA LEU A 64 -7.53 -3.92 -2.88
C LEU A 64 -8.54 -2.84 -3.27
N LYS A 65 -8.45 -2.30 -4.50
CA LYS A 65 -9.41 -1.30 -5.01
C LYS A 65 -10.83 -1.87 -5.04
N ALA A 66 -11.01 -3.08 -5.55
CA ALA A 66 -12.31 -3.74 -5.60
C ALA A 66 -12.93 -3.95 -4.20
N GLN A 67 -12.11 -4.33 -3.22
CA GLN A 67 -12.56 -4.48 -1.82
C GLN A 67 -13.00 -3.15 -1.20
N ILE A 68 -12.26 -2.05 -1.47
CA ILE A 68 -12.63 -0.71 -1.01
C ILE A 68 -13.96 -0.27 -1.62
N GLU A 69 -14.14 -0.47 -2.93
CA GLU A 69 -15.39 -0.13 -3.62
C GLU A 69 -16.58 -0.92 -3.06
N ALA A 70 -16.41 -2.22 -2.82
CA ALA A 70 -17.43 -3.07 -2.22
C ALA A 70 -17.81 -2.61 -0.80
N ASP A 71 -16.83 -2.25 0.05
CA ASP A 71 -17.10 -1.72 1.40
C ASP A 71 -17.87 -0.39 1.34
N LEU A 72 -17.43 0.54 0.47
CA LEU A 72 -18.11 1.82 0.29
C LEU A 72 -19.56 1.64 -0.15
N LEU A 73 -19.82 0.74 -1.10
CA LEU A 73 -21.17 0.41 -1.56
C LEU A 73 -22.02 -0.20 -0.43
N LYS A 74 -21.45 -1.16 0.33
CA LYS A 74 -22.13 -1.78 1.47
C LYS A 74 -22.52 -0.74 2.53
N ARG A 75 -21.62 0.19 2.86
CA ARG A 75 -21.87 1.27 3.82
C ARG A 75 -22.93 2.25 3.32
N LYS A 76 -22.89 2.61 2.03
CA LYS A 76 -23.91 3.43 1.38
C LYS A 76 -25.29 2.79 1.49
N ASN A 77 -25.39 1.50 1.17
CA ASN A 77 -26.66 0.75 1.23
C ASN A 77 -27.20 0.62 2.67
N ALA A 78 -26.32 0.63 3.67
CA ALA A 78 -26.69 0.69 5.08
C ALA A 78 -27.06 2.10 5.58
N GLY A 79 -27.17 3.10 4.70
CA GLY A 79 -27.50 4.48 5.05
C GLY A 79 -26.38 5.23 5.80
N LYS A 80 -25.15 4.71 5.82
CA LYS A 80 -24.03 5.34 6.53
C LYS A 80 -23.39 6.42 5.67
N ARG A 81 -22.89 7.47 6.32
CA ARG A 81 -22.07 8.49 5.65
C ARG A 81 -20.81 7.85 5.05
N ILE A 82 -20.60 8.10 3.76
CA ILE A 82 -19.40 7.70 3.01
C ILE A 82 -18.56 8.95 2.71
N HIS A 83 -17.24 8.82 2.81
CA HIS A 83 -16.29 9.82 2.33
C HIS A 83 -15.62 9.27 1.07
N PRO A 84 -15.33 10.11 0.06
CA PRO A 84 -14.58 9.67 -1.11
C PRO A 84 -13.24 9.05 -0.70
N CYS A 85 -12.99 7.80 -1.13
CA CYS A 85 -11.72 7.13 -0.94
C CYS A 85 -11.05 6.97 -2.31
N ARG A 86 -9.99 7.74 -2.58
CA ARG A 86 -9.26 7.68 -3.85
C ARG A 86 -7.93 6.97 -3.65
N VAL A 87 -7.82 5.74 -4.15
CA VAL A 87 -6.56 4.98 -4.17
C VAL A 87 -5.65 5.53 -5.26
N ARG A 88 -4.41 5.91 -4.90
CA ARG A 88 -3.36 6.34 -5.83
C ARG A 88 -2.25 5.29 -5.82
N HIS A 89 -1.84 4.82 -7.00
CA HIS A 89 -0.73 3.88 -7.22
C HIS A 89 0.15 4.38 -8.34
#